data_AF-A0A356XI13-F1
#
_entry.id   AF-A0A356XI13-F1
#
_cell.length_a   1.000
_cell.length_b   1.000
_cell.length_c   1.000
_cell.angle_alpha   90.00
_cell.angle_beta   90.00
_cell.angle_gamma   90.00
#
_symmetry.space_group_name_H-M   'P 1'
#
loop_
_entity.id
_entity.type
_entity.pdbx_description
1 polymer ?
#
loop_
_entity_poly.entity_id
_entity_poly.type
_entity_poly.pdbx_seq_one_letter_code
_entity_poly.pdbx_strand_id
1 'polypeptide(L)'
;TAENEKEHAKIWFKLLHDGSVPETLTNLKAAAEGENYEWTEMYKGFSEIAREEGFDDIARLFSKVADIEKTHEERYLKLWENIKNCKAFGKDSVVVWHCRNCGHLHIAVSAPEICPVCKHPKAYFEVRAENY
;
A
#
# COMPACT_ATOMS: atom_id res chain seq x y z
N THR A 1 -3.41 24.21 -7.14
CA THR A 1 -3.80 23.50 -8.37
C THR A 1 -3.75 22.00 -8.23
N ALA A 2 -2.59 21.32 -8.08
CA ALA A 2 -2.53 19.85 -7.99
C ALA A 2 -3.41 19.24 -6.89
N GLU A 3 -3.37 19.79 -5.67
CA GLU A 3 -4.27 19.36 -4.58
C GLU A 3 -5.75 19.61 -4.90
N ASN A 4 -6.07 20.65 -5.69
CA ASN A 4 -7.44 20.88 -6.13
C ASN A 4 -7.90 19.79 -7.11
N GLU A 5 -7.05 19.40 -8.07
CA GLU A 5 -7.36 18.32 -9.01
C GLU A 5 -7.50 16.95 -8.32
N LYS A 6 -6.73 16.69 -7.26
CA LYS A 6 -6.92 15.52 -6.40
C LYS A 6 -8.31 15.52 -5.76
N GLU A 7 -8.77 16.66 -5.26
CA GLU A 7 -10.14 16.77 -4.71
C GLU A 7 -11.21 16.67 -5.81
N HIS A 8 -10.97 17.18 -7.03
CA HIS A 8 -11.87 16.97 -8.17
C HIS A 8 -12.01 15.48 -8.51
N ALA A 9 -10.90 14.75 -8.63
CA ALA A 9 -10.91 13.31 -8.88
C ALA A 9 -11.66 12.54 -7.79
N LYS A 10 -11.50 12.94 -6.52
CA LYS A 10 -12.18 12.32 -5.39
C LYS A 10 -13.69 12.50 -5.41
N ILE A 11 -14.20 13.64 -5.91
CA ILE A 11 -15.64 13.85 -6.11
C ILE A 11 -16.19 12.77 -7.06
N TRP A 12 -15.57 12.61 -8.23
CA TRP A 12 -15.99 11.63 -9.22
C TRP A 12 -15.87 10.19 -8.71
N PHE A 13 -14.75 9.88 -8.06
CA PHE A 13 -14.52 8.57 -7.47
C PHE A 13 -15.60 8.19 -6.45
N LYS A 14 -16.00 9.11 -5.58
CA LYS A 14 -17.09 8.88 -4.61
C LYS A 14 -18.43 8.62 -5.29
N LEU A 15 -18.76 9.32 -6.37
CA LEU A 15 -20.02 9.09 -7.11
C LEU A 15 -20.09 7.69 -7.73
N LEU A 16 -18.94 7.11 -8.09
CA LEU A 16 -18.84 5.73 -8.56
C LEU A 16 -18.91 4.68 -7.42
N HIS A 17 -18.83 5.12 -6.17
CA HIS A 17 -18.76 4.28 -4.97
C HIS A 17 -19.79 4.73 -3.91
N ASP A 18 -21.04 4.89 -4.34
CA ASP A 18 -22.19 5.18 -3.47
C ASP A 18 -22.01 6.42 -2.57
N GLY A 19 -21.33 7.44 -3.09
CA GLY A 19 -21.11 8.73 -2.41
C GLY A 19 -19.95 8.74 -1.41
N SER A 20 -19.19 7.65 -1.27
CA SER A 20 -18.09 7.56 -0.30
C SER A 20 -16.83 6.91 -0.91
N VAL A 21 -15.70 7.03 -0.21
CA VAL A 21 -14.51 6.22 -0.56
C VAL A 21 -14.70 4.87 0.15
N PRO A 22 -14.50 3.72 -0.52
CA PRO A 22 -14.68 2.43 0.13
C PRO A 22 -13.76 2.22 1.33
N GLU A 23 -14.05 1.18 2.11
CA GLU A 23 -13.24 0.81 3.26
C GLU A 23 -11.83 0.33 2.84
N THR A 24 -10.86 0.42 3.76
CA THR A 24 -9.46 0.06 3.49
C THR A 24 -9.29 -1.36 2.96
N LEU A 25 -10.07 -2.34 3.42
CA LEU A 25 -10.01 -3.71 2.89
C LEU A 25 -10.41 -3.78 1.41
N THR A 26 -11.47 -3.07 1.01
CA THR A 26 -11.89 -2.99 -0.38
C THR A 26 -10.85 -2.27 -1.23
N ASN A 27 -10.34 -1.14 -0.74
CA ASN A 27 -9.32 -0.36 -1.45
C ASN A 27 -8.02 -1.13 -1.67
N LEU A 28 -7.51 -1.85 -0.66
CA LEU A 28 -6.28 -2.64 -0.79
C LEU A 28 -6.43 -3.78 -1.79
N LYS A 29 -7.62 -4.39 -1.85
CA LYS A 29 -7.88 -5.46 -2.80
C LYS A 29 -7.97 -4.93 -4.23
N ALA A 30 -8.72 -3.85 -4.45
CA ALA A 30 -8.81 -3.19 -5.75
C ALA A 30 -7.44 -2.66 -6.22
N ALA A 31 -6.63 -2.12 -5.30
CA ALA A 31 -5.27 -1.70 -5.62
C ALA A 31 -4.40 -2.89 -6.06
N ALA A 32 -4.41 -4.01 -5.31
CA ALA A 32 -3.67 -5.21 -5.70
C ALA A 32 -4.11 -5.77 -7.07
N GLU A 33 -5.41 -5.76 -7.36
CA GLU A 33 -5.95 -6.19 -8.66
C GLU A 33 -5.48 -5.26 -9.80
N GLY A 34 -5.43 -3.94 -9.56
CA GLY A 34 -4.87 -2.97 -10.50
C GLY A 34 -3.39 -3.21 -10.76
N GLU A 35 -2.57 -3.30 -9.71
CA GLU A 35 -1.13 -3.59 -9.80
C GLU A 35 -0.88 -4.90 -10.56
N ASN A 36 -1.69 -5.95 -10.29
CA ASN A 36 -1.61 -7.23 -10.97
C ASN A 36 -1.80 -7.09 -12.49
N TYR A 37 -2.86 -6.39 -12.91
CA TYR A 37 -3.10 -6.09 -14.31
C TYR A 37 -1.93 -5.32 -14.95
N GLU A 38 -1.38 -4.35 -14.22
CA GLU A 38 -0.28 -3.53 -14.72
C GLU A 38 0.96 -4.37 -15.04
N TRP A 39 1.43 -5.22 -14.12
CA TRP A 39 2.66 -5.98 -14.37
C TRP A 39 2.47 -7.24 -15.21
N THR A 40 1.30 -7.88 -15.16
CA THR A 40 1.06 -9.14 -15.90
C THR A 40 0.64 -8.92 -17.34
N GLU A 41 -0.12 -7.87 -17.61
CA GLU A 41 -0.73 -7.61 -18.92
C GLU A 41 -0.24 -6.30 -19.53
N MET A 42 -0.46 -5.16 -18.86
CA MET A 42 -0.26 -3.84 -19.46
C MET A 42 1.22 -3.57 -19.79
N TYR A 43 2.10 -3.54 -18.78
CA TYR A 43 3.51 -3.25 -18.98
C TYR A 43 4.25 -4.36 -19.70
N LYS A 44 3.82 -5.61 -19.52
CA LYS A 44 4.33 -6.73 -20.30
C LYS A 44 4.03 -6.54 -21.79
N GLY A 45 2.78 -6.25 -22.14
CA GLY A 45 2.38 -5.99 -23.53
C GLY A 45 3.05 -4.76 -24.12
N PHE A 46 3.18 -3.67 -23.36
CA PHE A 46 3.91 -2.48 -23.80
C PHE A 46 5.40 -2.77 -24.03
N SER A 47 6.01 -3.58 -23.17
CA SER A 47 7.40 -4.01 -23.34
C SER A 47 7.60 -4.86 -24.60
N GLU A 48 6.64 -5.73 -24.92
CA GLU A 48 6.68 -6.58 -26.13
C GLU A 48 6.54 -5.72 -27.40
N ILE A 49 5.52 -4.85 -27.46
CA ILE A 49 5.29 -3.94 -28.59
C ILE A 49 6.49 -3.01 -28.81
N ALA A 50 7.02 -2.40 -27.73
CA ALA A 50 8.17 -1.51 -27.84
C ALA A 50 9.40 -2.23 -28.43
N ARG A 51 9.59 -3.51 -28.13
CA ARG A 51 10.67 -4.32 -28.70
C ARG A 51 10.44 -4.62 -30.18
N GLU A 52 9.20 -4.93 -30.57
CA GLU A 52 8.83 -5.14 -31.98
C GLU A 52 9.06 -3.89 -32.83
N GLU A 53 8.82 -2.70 -32.26
CA GLU A 53 9.04 -1.42 -32.92
C GLU A 53 10.51 -0.93 -32.87
N GLY A 54 11.41 -1.67 -32.22
CA GLY A 54 12.84 -1.34 -32.13
C GLY A 54 13.21 -0.35 -31.03
N PHE A 55 12.33 -0.10 -30.06
CA PHE A 55 12.56 0.76 -28.90
C PHE A 55 13.05 -0.04 -27.67
N ASP A 56 14.20 -0.71 -27.79
CA ASP A 56 14.73 -1.64 -26.77
C ASP A 56 14.88 -1.01 -25.37
N ASP A 57 15.32 0.25 -25.29
CA ASP A 57 15.46 0.94 -24.01
C ASP A 57 14.11 1.20 -23.32
N ILE A 58 13.08 1.51 -24.10
CA ILE A 58 11.72 1.71 -23.60
C ILE A 58 11.14 0.37 -23.15
N ALA A 59 11.31 -0.70 -23.94
CA ALA A 59 10.91 -2.05 -23.56
C ALA A 59 11.54 -2.47 -22.22
N ARG A 60 12.84 -2.21 -22.04
CA ARG A 60 13.54 -2.48 -20.78
C ARG A 60 12.97 -1.67 -19.62
N LEU A 61 12.59 -0.41 -19.83
CA LEU A 61 11.97 0.41 -18.79
C LEU A 61 10.60 -0.14 -18.40
N PHE A 62 9.74 -0.49 -19.36
CA PHE A 62 8.45 -1.12 -19.06
C PHE A 62 8.59 -2.42 -18.28
N SER A 63 9.54 -3.29 -18.66
CA SER A 63 9.84 -4.51 -17.90
C SER A 63 10.25 -4.20 -16.44
N LYS A 64 11.10 -3.18 -16.23
CA LYS A 64 11.51 -2.79 -14.88
C LYS A 64 10.39 -2.17 -14.05
N VAL A 65 9.47 -1.45 -14.69
CA VAL A 65 8.29 -0.91 -14.00
C VAL A 65 7.36 -2.07 -13.61
N ALA A 66 7.15 -3.05 -14.49
CA ALA A 66 6.40 -4.26 -14.15
C ALA A 66 6.97 -4.98 -12.91
N ASP A 67 8.29 -5.10 -12.80
CA ASP A 67 8.93 -5.66 -11.60
C ASP A 67 8.60 -4.86 -10.33
N ILE A 68 8.48 -3.54 -10.41
CA ILE A 68 8.11 -2.67 -9.29
C ILE A 68 6.63 -2.87 -8.91
N GLU A 69 5.72 -2.83 -9.87
CA GLU A 69 4.27 -2.97 -9.61
C GLU A 69 3.94 -4.34 -9.01
N LYS A 70 4.69 -5.39 -9.38
CA LYS A 70 4.61 -6.68 -8.70
C LYS A 70 4.91 -6.56 -7.19
N THR A 71 5.91 -5.79 -6.79
CA THR A 71 6.20 -5.57 -5.35
C THR A 71 5.11 -4.74 -4.66
N HIS A 72 4.42 -3.87 -5.39
CA HIS A 72 3.27 -3.13 -4.88
C HIS A 72 2.08 -4.06 -4.63
N GLU A 73 1.76 -4.95 -5.57
CA GLU A 73 0.75 -6.00 -5.39
C GLU A 73 1.04 -6.83 -4.13
N GLU A 74 2.26 -7.38 -4.03
CA GLU A 74 2.68 -8.22 -2.89
C GLU A 74 2.50 -7.47 -1.55
N ARG A 75 2.87 -6.18 -1.51
CA ARG A 75 2.68 -5.32 -0.33
C ARG A 75 1.20 -5.12 -0.01
N TYR A 76 0.36 -4.81 -0.98
CA TYR A 76 -1.07 -4.59 -0.75
C TYR A 76 -1.78 -5.86 -0.30
N LEU A 77 -1.48 -7.01 -0.90
CA LEU A 77 -2.02 -8.30 -0.46
C LEU A 77 -1.61 -8.63 0.98
N LYS A 78 -0.35 -8.32 1.36
CA LYS A 78 0.11 -8.53 2.74
C LYS A 78 -0.60 -7.62 3.74
N LEU A 79 -0.81 -6.35 3.39
CA LEU A 79 -1.57 -5.41 4.21
C LEU A 79 -3.03 -5.83 4.33
N TRP A 80 -3.64 -6.28 3.23
CA TRP A 80 -5.00 -6.78 3.21
C TRP A 80 -5.17 -7.99 4.12
N GLU A 81 -4.25 -8.96 4.04
CA GLU A 81 -4.21 -10.13 4.91
C GLU A 81 -4.05 -9.72 6.39
N ASN A 82 -3.18 -8.77 6.69
CA ASN A 82 -2.98 -8.28 8.05
C ASN A 82 -4.26 -7.65 8.63
N ILE A 83 -4.99 -6.85 7.85
CA ILE A 83 -6.24 -6.24 8.33
C ILE A 83 -7.31 -7.32 8.49
N LYS A 84 -7.48 -8.20 7.49
CA LYS A 84 -8.47 -9.27 7.51
C LYS A 84 -8.30 -10.21 8.70
N ASN A 85 -7.07 -10.50 9.09
CA ASN A 85 -6.74 -11.41 10.19
C ASN A 85 -6.45 -10.68 11.52
N CYS A 86 -6.83 -9.40 11.65
CA CYS A 86 -6.59 -8.59 12.85
C CYS A 86 -5.10 -8.50 13.28
N LYS A 87 -4.17 -8.71 12.35
CA LYS A 87 -2.72 -8.65 12.56
C LYS A 87 -2.08 -7.28 12.27
N ALA A 88 -2.90 -6.26 12.01
CA ALA A 88 -2.42 -4.89 11.81
C ALA A 88 -1.76 -4.31 13.08
N PHE A 89 -2.37 -4.58 14.25
CA PHE A 89 -1.90 -4.09 15.55
C PHE A 89 -1.70 -5.21 16.58
N GLY A 90 -1.66 -6.47 16.12
CA GLY A 90 -1.40 -7.66 16.92
C GLY A 90 -0.53 -8.64 16.13
N LYS A 91 0.32 -9.39 16.82
CA LYS A 91 1.21 -10.41 16.27
C LYS A 91 1.14 -11.67 17.13
N ASP A 92 1.53 -12.79 16.53
CA ASP A 92 1.56 -14.09 17.22
C ASP A 92 2.73 -14.19 18.21
N SER A 93 3.71 -13.27 18.12
CA SER A 93 4.88 -13.18 18.98
C SER A 93 5.14 -11.73 19.41
N VAL A 94 5.94 -11.55 20.47
CA VAL A 94 6.36 -10.23 20.95
C VAL A 94 7.20 -9.55 19.88
N VAL A 95 6.81 -8.33 19.52
CA VAL A 95 7.55 -7.45 18.60
C VAL A 95 7.77 -6.09 19.22
N VAL A 96 8.62 -5.27 18.60
CA VAL A 96 8.79 -3.87 18.96
C VAL A 96 7.87 -3.01 18.10
N TRP A 97 6.91 -2.36 18.73
CA TRP A 97 6.03 -1.39 18.10
C TRP A 97 6.63 0.01 18.21
N HIS A 98 6.70 0.72 17.10
CA HIS A 98 7.19 2.10 17.00
C HIS A 98 6.02 3.06 16.82
N CYS A 99 5.89 4.05 17.71
CA CYS A 99 4.94 5.14 17.56
C CYS A 99 5.48 6.16 16.55
N ARG A 100 4.92 6.17 15.33
CA ARG A 100 5.29 7.11 14.25
C ARG A 100 5.10 8.59 14.59
N ASN A 101 4.33 8.90 15.62
CA ASN A 101 4.11 10.29 16.06
C ASN A 101 5.24 10.84 16.93
N CYS A 102 5.83 10.03 17.82
CA CYS A 102 6.75 10.53 18.85
C CYS A 102 7.98 9.66 19.11
N GLY A 103 8.12 8.53 18.43
CA GLY A 103 9.27 7.62 18.58
C GLY A 103 9.17 6.61 19.73
N HIS A 104 8.09 6.62 20.53
CA HIS A 104 7.94 5.64 21.62
C HIS A 104 8.01 4.20 21.10
N LEU A 105 8.86 3.39 21.74
CA LEU A 105 8.98 1.96 21.49
C LEU A 105 8.19 1.18 22.55
N HIS A 106 7.32 0.28 22.09
CA HIS A 106 6.49 -0.57 22.94
C HIS A 106 6.73 -2.04 22.60
N ILE A 107 7.16 -2.85 23.58
CA ILE A 107 7.53 -4.25 23.37
C ILE A 107 6.39 -5.14 23.86
N ALA A 108 5.59 -5.68 22.94
CA ALA A 108 4.43 -6.50 23.26
C ALA A 108 3.93 -7.28 22.03
N VAL A 109 3.01 -8.23 22.25
CA VAL A 109 2.29 -8.93 21.16
C VAL A 109 1.31 -8.02 20.43
N SER A 110 0.89 -6.89 21.02
CA SER A 110 -0.03 -5.92 20.42
C SER A 110 0.38 -4.48 20.71
N ALA A 111 0.00 -3.57 19.82
CA ALA A 111 0.16 -2.14 20.06
C ALA A 111 -0.84 -1.63 21.11
N PRO A 112 -0.49 -0.64 21.95
CA PRO A 112 -1.40 -0.11 22.95
C PRO A 112 -2.51 0.72 22.30
N GLU A 113 -3.70 0.77 22.91
CA GLU A 113 -4.83 1.58 22.40
C GLU A 113 -4.50 3.08 22.34
N ILE A 114 -3.73 3.55 23.31
CA ILE A 114 -3.27 4.94 23.43
C ILE A 114 -1.77 4.92 23.72
N CYS A 115 -1.00 5.71 22.96
CA CYS A 115 0.42 5.88 23.23
C CYS A 115 0.64 6.44 24.64
N PRO A 116 1.44 5.78 25.50
CA PRO A 116 1.64 6.25 26.87
C PRO A 116 2.36 7.60 26.94
N VAL A 117 3.10 7.97 25.90
CA VAL A 117 3.86 9.23 25.80
C VAL A 117 3.00 10.34 25.21
N CYS A 118 2.71 10.29 23.90
CA CYS A 118 2.07 11.40 23.19
C CYS A 118 0.53 11.35 23.18
N LYS A 119 -0.08 10.35 23.83
CA LYS A 119 -1.55 10.16 23.93
C LYS A 119 -2.29 10.00 22.60
N HIS A 120 -1.59 9.78 21.50
CA HIS A 120 -2.18 9.48 20.19
C HIS A 120 -2.68 8.02 20.11
N PRO A 121 -3.70 7.74 19.28
CA PRO A 121 -4.33 6.42 19.20
C PRO A 121 -3.41 5.34 18.60
N LYS A 122 -3.81 4.08 18.79
CA LYS A 122 -3.15 2.87 18.26
C LYS A 122 -2.76 2.96 16.78
N ALA A 123 -3.53 3.69 15.97
CA ALA A 123 -3.28 3.90 14.54
C ALA A 123 -1.91 4.53 14.20
N TYR A 124 -1.24 5.12 15.19
CA TYR A 124 0.11 5.67 15.03
C TYR A 124 1.23 4.63 15.23
N PHE A 125 0.93 3.41 15.68
CA PHE A 125 1.93 2.37 15.85
C PHE A 125 2.15 1.56 14.58
N GLU A 126 3.39 1.18 14.34
CA GLU A 126 3.82 0.21 13.33
C GLU A 126 4.82 -0.76 13.94
N VAL A 127 5.10 -1.89 13.29
CA VAL A 127 6.22 -2.74 13.69
C VAL A 127 7.52 -2.00 13.34
N ARG A 128 8.44 -1.90 14.31
CA ARG A 128 9.74 -1.25 14.09
C ARG A 128 10.49 -1.95 12.95
N ALA A 129 10.86 -1.19 11.94
CA ALA A 129 11.78 -1.62 10.90
C ALA A 129 13.23 -1.30 11.31
N GLU A 130 14.14 -2.24 11.07
CA GLU A 130 15.60 -2.04 11.22
C GLU A 130 16.24 -2.33 9.86
N ASN A 131 16.51 -1.27 9.10
CA ASN A 131 16.96 -1.32 7.70
C ASN A 131 18.13 -0.36 7.43
N TYR A 132 19.03 -0.21 8.40
CA TYR A 132 20.28 0.56 8.35
C TYR A 132 21.49 -0.33 8.59
#